data_AF-A0A2P5A2D0-F1
#
_entry.id   AF-A0A2P5A2D0-F1
#
_cell.length_a   1.000
_cell.length_b   1.000
_cell.length_c   1.000
_cell.angle_alpha   90.00
_cell.angle_beta   90.00
_cell.angle_gamma   90.00
#
_symmetry.space_group_name_H-M   'P 1'
#
loop_
_entity.id
_entity.type
_entity.pdbx_description
1 polymer ?
#
loop_
_entity_poly.entity_id
_entity_poly.type
_entity_poly.pdbx_seq_one_letter_code
_entity_poly.pdbx_strand_id
1 'polypeptide(L)'
;MGWLPSIFGGDAPNPLGKLDPKLREFLEKESPVKYIPNQTTTPTRRQDAPAAVESRAEAATVPSASLYQDGRYAHLWKNYRPLAEVEEETSTDHDKLMAVLEGYKERKAAIARAGLENCAPQQEEWINCMKNGSWEDQLQMCRHQVRRFERCYTMQSRFLRALGYGSVAGRPAEVDEDIQLHADALFQRMLQHEAEVEKAKEAGTLIPSFDPSIPRTTATPATAVKPSEELQKQWKEKLDQLPEDERAAEEAALRADLQAKADVARNVKKIWDAKREEREVRRAEGQATFSDTIAALFSKGK
;
A
#
# COMPACT_ATOMS: atom_id res chain seq x y z
N MET A 1 -21.46 -8.64 18.47
CA MET A 1 -21.55 -7.40 19.27
C MET A 1 -21.69 -6.25 18.29
N GLY A 2 -22.92 -5.80 18.06
CA GLY A 2 -23.27 -4.79 17.07
C GLY A 2 -23.16 -3.38 17.62
N TRP A 3 -22.69 -2.45 16.80
CA TRP A 3 -22.58 -1.03 17.12
C TRP A 3 -22.97 -0.19 15.89
N LEU A 4 -24.25 0.08 15.75
CA LEU A 4 -24.81 1.14 14.91
C LEU A 4 -26.09 1.63 15.62
N PRO A 5 -26.58 2.84 15.36
CA PRO A 5 -26.06 4.13 15.78
C PRO A 5 -27.15 4.93 16.53
N SER A 6 -26.81 6.06 17.16
CA SER A 6 -27.81 7.10 17.46
C SER A 6 -27.26 8.46 17.06
N ILE A 7 -27.28 8.62 15.75
CA ILE A 7 -27.36 9.90 15.05
C ILE A 7 -28.86 10.16 14.89
N PHE A 8 -29.51 10.74 15.90
CA PHE A 8 -30.77 11.49 15.74
C PHE A 8 -30.85 12.55 16.83
N GLY A 9 -31.10 13.78 16.39
CA GLY A 9 -30.96 14.99 17.19
C GLY A 9 -32.01 15.21 18.26
N GLY A 10 -31.80 16.29 19.00
CA GLY A 10 -32.75 16.86 19.93
C GLY A 10 -32.03 17.76 20.92
N ASP A 11 -32.24 19.07 20.78
CA ASP A 11 -31.92 20.06 21.80
C ASP A 11 -32.29 19.53 23.19
N ALA A 12 -31.30 19.28 24.04
CA ALA A 12 -31.50 18.86 25.41
C ALA A 12 -30.71 19.78 26.36
N PRO A 13 -31.38 20.47 27.29
CA PRO A 13 -30.70 21.29 28.28
C PRO A 13 -29.88 20.37 29.21
N ASN A 14 -28.62 20.73 29.40
CA ASN A 14 -27.64 20.13 30.32
C ASN A 14 -27.51 18.58 30.26
N PRO A 15 -26.48 18.06 29.56
CA PRO A 15 -26.25 16.61 29.42
C PRO A 15 -25.94 15.90 30.74
N LEU A 16 -25.55 16.65 31.78
CA LEU A 16 -25.40 16.12 33.13
C LEU A 16 -26.74 15.67 33.73
N GLY A 17 -27.87 16.21 33.26
CA GLY A 17 -29.26 15.94 33.66
C GLY A 17 -29.69 14.46 33.63
N LYS A 18 -29.05 13.65 32.81
CA LYS A 18 -29.42 12.24 32.56
C LYS A 18 -28.47 11.21 33.21
N LEU A 19 -27.48 11.65 33.98
CA LEU A 19 -26.55 10.76 34.70
C LEU A 19 -27.14 10.27 36.03
N ASP A 20 -26.81 9.03 36.39
CA ASP A 20 -27.20 8.38 37.64
C ASP A 20 -26.64 9.19 38.85
N PRO A 21 -27.40 9.42 39.93
CA PRO A 21 -27.02 10.37 40.99
C PRO A 21 -25.67 10.07 41.64
N LYS A 22 -25.35 8.79 41.82
CA LYS A 22 -24.04 8.34 42.35
C LYS A 22 -22.88 8.69 41.43
N LEU A 23 -23.09 8.68 40.11
CA LEU A 23 -22.06 9.03 39.14
C LEU A 23 -21.80 10.53 39.13
N ARG A 24 -22.84 11.36 39.36
CA ARG A 24 -22.67 12.81 39.51
C ARG A 24 -21.87 13.15 40.75
N GLU A 25 -22.20 12.57 41.89
CA GLU A 25 -21.45 12.82 43.13
C GLU A 25 -19.98 12.40 42.99
N PHE A 26 -19.71 11.30 42.28
CA PHE A 26 -18.36 10.88 41.99
C PHE A 26 -17.63 11.88 41.08
N LEU A 27 -18.27 12.30 39.98
CA LEU A 27 -17.70 13.30 39.06
C LEU A 27 -17.47 14.65 39.75
N GLU A 28 -18.37 15.11 40.62
CA GLU A 28 -18.20 16.36 41.37
C GLU A 28 -17.09 16.27 42.42
N LYS A 29 -16.88 15.09 43.00
CA LYS A 29 -15.85 14.86 44.02
C LYS A 29 -14.46 14.67 43.42
N GLU A 30 -14.38 14.04 42.25
CA GLU A 30 -13.11 13.64 41.63
C GLU A 30 -12.69 14.56 40.48
N SER A 31 -13.60 15.36 39.90
CA SER A 31 -13.21 16.29 38.84
C SER A 31 -12.56 17.56 39.42
N PRO A 32 -11.32 17.89 39.01
CA PRO A 32 -10.65 19.10 39.49
C PRO A 32 -11.21 20.40 38.87
N VAL A 33 -12.15 20.31 37.92
CA VAL A 33 -12.71 21.45 37.18
C VAL A 33 -14.23 21.43 37.26
N LYS A 34 -14.83 22.43 37.92
CA LYS A 34 -16.29 22.59 37.99
C LYS A 34 -16.83 23.00 36.62
N TYR A 35 -17.68 22.17 36.04
CA TYR A 35 -18.37 22.47 34.78
C TYR A 35 -19.42 23.57 35.00
N ILE A 36 -19.25 24.72 34.35
CA ILE A 36 -20.26 25.79 34.28
C ILE A 36 -20.91 25.70 32.90
N PRO A 37 -22.22 25.38 32.80
CA PRO A 37 -22.88 25.33 31.50
C PRO A 37 -22.95 26.73 30.88
N ASN A 38 -22.31 26.85 29.70
CA ASN A 38 -22.24 27.97 28.75
C ASN A 38 -23.07 29.23 29.07
N GLN A 39 -22.40 30.28 29.53
CA GLN A 39 -22.78 31.64 29.14
C GLN A 39 -22.31 31.87 27.70
N THR A 40 -23.26 32.28 26.86
CA THR A 40 -23.06 32.65 25.46
C THR A 40 -22.14 33.88 25.39
N THR A 41 -20.85 33.70 25.15
CA THR A 41 -19.95 34.80 24.79
C THR A 41 -19.87 34.90 23.27
N THR A 42 -20.54 35.91 22.73
CA THR A 42 -20.37 36.44 21.38
C THR A 42 -18.88 36.70 21.09
N PRO A 43 -18.32 36.28 19.94
CA PRO A 43 -16.94 36.61 19.60
C PRO A 43 -16.89 38.08 19.17
N THR A 44 -16.29 38.92 20.02
CA THR A 44 -15.89 40.27 19.61
C THR A 44 -14.72 40.14 18.63
N ARG A 45 -14.99 40.41 17.35
CA ARG A 45 -13.99 40.59 16.30
C ARG A 45 -13.10 41.79 16.67
N ARG A 46 -11.93 41.55 17.26
CA ARG A 46 -10.81 42.51 17.18
C ARG A 46 -10.16 42.32 15.82
N GLN A 47 -10.36 43.31 14.96
CA GLN A 47 -9.53 43.54 13.78
C GLN A 47 -8.18 44.04 14.28
N ASP A 48 -7.17 43.17 14.29
CA ASP A 48 -5.78 43.61 14.19
C ASP A 48 -5.29 43.29 12.78
N ALA A 49 -4.80 44.32 12.12
CA ALA A 49 -4.25 44.31 10.76
C ALA A 49 -3.00 43.43 10.67
N PRO A 50 -2.62 42.92 9.48
CA PRO A 50 -1.53 41.97 9.35
C PRO A 50 -0.20 42.71 9.45
N ALA A 51 0.49 42.59 10.58
CA ALA A 51 1.93 42.73 10.60
C ALA A 51 2.51 41.43 10.01
N ALA A 52 3.09 41.55 8.83
CA ALA A 52 3.93 40.52 8.23
C ALA A 52 5.01 40.13 9.24
N VAL A 53 4.88 38.94 9.83
CA VAL A 53 5.99 38.28 10.51
C VAL A 53 6.61 37.37 9.46
N GLU A 54 7.79 37.76 9.01
CA GLU A 54 8.71 36.92 8.27
C GLU A 54 8.79 35.55 8.93
N SER A 55 8.35 34.52 8.21
CA SER A 55 8.54 33.13 8.59
C SER A 55 10.02 32.78 8.48
N ARG A 56 10.79 33.18 9.49
CA ARG A 56 12.06 32.55 9.79
C ARG A 56 11.70 31.15 10.27
N ALA A 57 12.02 30.14 9.47
CA ALA A 57 11.90 28.74 9.84
C ALA A 57 12.78 28.48 11.07
N GLU A 58 12.23 28.68 12.26
CA GLU A 58 12.79 28.14 13.49
C GLU A 58 12.70 26.62 13.38
N ALA A 59 13.86 25.97 13.52
CA ALA A 59 13.99 24.52 13.44
C ALA A 59 12.95 23.87 14.36
N ALA A 60 12.11 23.00 13.81
CA ALA A 60 11.09 22.30 14.57
C ALA A 60 11.75 21.56 15.74
N THR A 61 11.42 21.97 16.97
CA THR A 61 11.98 21.42 18.21
C THR A 61 11.52 19.97 18.49
N VAL A 62 10.58 19.46 17.69
CA VAL A 62 9.91 18.17 17.86
C VAL A 62 9.72 17.48 16.50
N PRO A 63 9.62 16.13 16.47
CA PRO A 63 9.37 15.38 15.23
C PRO A 63 8.02 15.74 14.59
N SER A 64 7.91 15.52 13.27
CA SER A 64 6.65 15.69 12.52
C SER A 64 5.52 14.78 13.02
N ALA A 65 5.86 13.63 13.62
CA ALA A 65 4.92 12.72 14.26
C ALA A 65 4.28 13.29 15.54
N SER A 66 4.81 14.39 16.09
CA SER A 66 4.22 15.03 17.25
C SER A 66 2.98 15.84 16.88
N LEU A 67 1.90 15.68 17.66
CA LEU A 67 0.66 16.45 17.47
C LEU A 67 0.85 17.94 17.79
N TYR A 68 1.79 18.26 18.69
CA TYR A 68 2.06 19.62 19.16
C TYR A 68 3.44 20.08 18.70
N GLN A 69 3.45 20.81 17.58
CA GLN A 69 4.67 21.34 16.94
C GLN A 69 5.30 22.52 17.70
N ASP A 70 4.59 23.06 18.70
CA ASP A 70 5.02 24.19 19.54
C ASP A 70 6.12 23.85 20.55
N GLY A 71 6.58 22.60 20.60
CA GLY A 71 7.69 22.18 21.46
C GLY A 71 7.34 21.98 22.95
N ARG A 72 6.08 22.17 23.36
CA ARG A 72 5.65 22.01 24.78
C ARG A 72 5.99 20.63 25.34
N TYR A 73 5.95 19.60 24.50
CA TYR A 73 6.23 18.21 24.85
C TYR A 73 7.59 17.71 24.34
N ALA A 74 8.51 18.60 23.94
CA ALA A 74 9.80 18.22 23.38
C ALA A 74 10.61 17.30 24.32
N HIS A 75 10.46 17.47 25.63
CA HIS A 75 11.13 16.63 26.63
C HIS A 75 10.71 15.15 26.57
N LEU A 76 9.47 14.83 26.16
CA LEU A 76 9.01 13.45 26.00
C LEU A 76 9.68 12.76 24.80
N TRP A 77 10.00 13.53 23.76
CA TRP A 77 10.62 13.03 22.53
C TRP A 77 12.12 12.82 22.65
N LYS A 78 12.80 13.42 23.63
CA LYS A 78 14.27 13.34 23.78
C LYS A 78 14.81 11.91 23.84
N ASN A 79 14.06 11.01 24.48
CA ASN A 79 14.43 9.60 24.65
C ASN A 79 13.46 8.65 23.93
N TYR A 80 12.53 9.19 23.15
CA TYR A 80 11.56 8.36 22.45
C TYR A 80 12.27 7.64 21.30
N ARG A 81 12.15 6.32 21.29
CA ARG A 81 12.49 5.49 20.14
C ARG A 81 11.20 4.99 19.51
N PRO A 82 10.97 5.20 18.21
CA PRO A 82 9.82 4.64 17.53
C PRO A 82 9.86 3.11 17.61
N LEU A 83 8.67 2.50 17.70
CA LEU A 83 8.54 1.05 17.83
C LEU A 83 9.30 0.31 16.73
N ALA A 84 9.25 0.82 15.49
CA ALA A 84 9.96 0.22 14.35
C ALA A 84 11.49 0.12 14.56
N GLU A 85 12.12 1.11 15.20
CA GLU A 85 13.56 1.04 15.50
C GLU A 85 13.85 0.00 16.58
N VAL A 86 13.00 -0.07 17.62
CA VAL A 86 13.15 -1.05 18.71
C VAL A 86 12.94 -2.48 18.19
N GLU A 87 11.95 -2.69 17.31
CA GLU A 87 11.70 -3.97 16.66
C GLU A 87 12.84 -4.34 15.70
N GLU A 88 13.42 -3.39 14.97
CA GLU A 88 14.58 -3.65 14.11
C GLU A 88 15.85 -4.02 14.92
N GLU A 89 16.05 -3.39 16.07
CA GLU A 89 17.16 -3.70 16.98
C GLU A 89 16.98 -5.06 17.68
N THR A 90 15.75 -5.42 18.06
CA THR A 90 15.45 -6.65 18.81
C THR A 90 15.12 -7.85 17.93
N SER A 91 14.81 -7.63 16.66
CA SER A 91 14.47 -8.71 15.72
C SER A 91 15.69 -9.56 15.41
N THR A 92 15.46 -10.88 15.40
CA THR A 92 16.49 -11.81 14.98
C THR A 92 16.69 -11.74 13.47
N ASP A 93 17.84 -12.18 12.96
CA ASP A 93 18.07 -12.31 11.51
C ASP A 93 16.98 -13.12 10.80
N HIS A 94 16.42 -14.11 11.52
CA HIS A 94 15.33 -14.91 10.98
C HIS A 94 14.06 -14.07 10.82
N ASP A 95 13.72 -13.28 11.83
CA ASP A 95 12.54 -12.39 11.79
C ASP A 95 12.69 -11.33 10.70
N LYS A 96 13.89 -10.74 10.54
CA LYS A 96 14.20 -9.80 9.44
C LYS A 96 14.02 -10.45 8.07
N LEU A 97 14.48 -11.69 7.90
CA LEU A 97 14.32 -12.43 6.65
C LEU A 97 12.83 -12.76 6.39
N MET A 98 12.09 -13.14 7.42
CA MET A 98 10.66 -13.42 7.32
C MET A 98 9.88 -12.15 6.97
N ALA A 99 10.19 -11.01 7.58
CA ALA A 99 9.56 -9.72 7.29
C ALA A 99 9.73 -9.31 5.81
N VAL A 100 10.92 -9.51 5.22
CA VAL A 100 11.15 -9.23 3.79
C VAL A 100 10.30 -10.13 2.89
N LEU A 101 10.18 -11.42 3.24
CA LEU A 101 9.38 -12.37 2.45
C LEU A 101 7.88 -12.14 2.63
N GLU A 102 7.46 -11.78 3.85
CA GLU A 102 6.08 -11.45 4.19
C GLU A 102 5.65 -10.17 3.48
N GLY A 103 6.42 -9.08 3.53
CA GLY A 103 6.09 -7.85 2.79
C GLY A 103 5.94 -8.08 1.28
N TYR A 104 6.75 -8.98 0.69
CA TYR A 104 6.57 -9.36 -0.72
C TYR A 104 5.28 -10.16 -0.97
N LYS A 105 4.87 -11.03 -0.04
CA LYS A 105 3.60 -11.77 -0.12
C LYS A 105 2.40 -10.85 0.12
N GLU A 106 2.49 -9.97 1.10
CA GLU A 106 1.47 -8.96 1.41
C GLU A 106 1.22 -8.06 0.22
N ARG A 107 2.27 -7.59 -0.46
CA ARG A 107 2.12 -6.85 -1.72
C ARG A 107 1.30 -7.63 -2.75
N LYS A 108 1.59 -8.92 -2.95
CA LYS A 108 0.83 -9.76 -3.88
C LYS A 108 -0.63 -9.89 -3.46
N ALA A 109 -0.89 -10.09 -2.17
CA ALA A 109 -2.23 -10.18 -1.63
C ALA A 109 -2.99 -8.85 -1.75
N ALA A 110 -2.32 -7.72 -1.56
CA ALA A 110 -2.88 -6.38 -1.73
C ALA A 110 -3.26 -6.13 -3.20
N ILE A 111 -2.38 -6.46 -4.15
CA ILE A 111 -2.67 -6.36 -5.59
C ILE A 111 -3.87 -7.25 -5.95
N ALA A 112 -3.92 -8.48 -5.43
CA ALA A 112 -5.03 -9.39 -5.69
C ALA A 112 -6.36 -8.84 -5.14
N ARG A 113 -6.37 -8.27 -3.93
CA ARG A 113 -7.56 -7.63 -3.34
C ARG A 113 -8.02 -6.43 -4.16
N ALA A 114 -7.12 -5.49 -4.46
CA ALA A 114 -7.43 -4.31 -5.26
C ALA A 114 -7.91 -4.68 -6.68
N GLY A 115 -7.34 -5.73 -7.29
CA GLY A 115 -7.82 -6.25 -8.57
C GLY A 115 -9.24 -6.81 -8.52
N LEU A 116 -9.63 -7.47 -7.42
CA LEU A 116 -11.02 -7.93 -7.22
C LEU A 116 -11.97 -6.76 -6.98
N GLU A 117 -11.55 -5.74 -6.22
CA GLU A 117 -12.35 -4.53 -5.98
C GLU A 117 -12.64 -3.79 -7.28
N ASN A 118 -11.63 -3.61 -8.14
CA ASN A 118 -11.82 -2.98 -9.45
C ASN A 118 -12.71 -3.80 -10.38
N CYS A 119 -12.68 -5.13 -10.26
CA CYS A 119 -13.47 -6.05 -11.10
C CYS A 119 -14.78 -6.51 -10.47
N ALA A 120 -15.22 -5.84 -9.39
CA ALA A 120 -16.47 -6.15 -8.72
C ALA A 120 -17.69 -6.13 -9.66
N PRO A 121 -17.82 -5.21 -10.65
CA PRO A 121 -18.95 -5.23 -11.58
C PRO A 121 -19.00 -6.51 -12.43
N GLN A 122 -17.86 -6.97 -12.95
CA GLN A 122 -17.78 -8.21 -13.74
C GLN A 122 -18.02 -9.45 -12.86
N GLN A 123 -17.59 -9.39 -11.60
CA GLN A 123 -17.89 -10.43 -10.62
C GLN A 123 -19.39 -10.50 -10.32
N GLU A 124 -20.07 -9.35 -10.22
CA GLU A 124 -21.51 -9.28 -10.06
C GLU A 124 -22.25 -9.89 -11.27
N GLU A 125 -21.85 -9.55 -12.49
CA GLU A 125 -22.40 -10.14 -13.72
C GLU A 125 -22.29 -11.67 -13.74
N TRP A 126 -21.15 -12.21 -13.33
CA TRP A 126 -20.95 -13.65 -13.24
C TRP A 126 -21.86 -14.29 -12.19
N ILE A 127 -21.92 -13.72 -10.98
CA ILE A 127 -22.79 -14.21 -9.90
C ILE A 127 -24.26 -14.12 -10.31
N ASN A 128 -24.66 -13.03 -10.96
CA ASN A 128 -26.02 -12.82 -11.45
C ASN A 128 -26.39 -13.83 -12.55
N CYS A 129 -25.47 -14.16 -13.45
CA CYS A 129 -25.68 -15.24 -14.42
C CYS A 129 -25.85 -16.60 -13.73
N MET A 130 -25.02 -16.92 -12.75
CA MET A 130 -25.12 -18.19 -12.02
C MET A 130 -26.45 -18.32 -11.25
N LYS A 131 -26.98 -17.22 -10.73
CA LYS A 131 -28.24 -17.22 -9.95
C LYS A 131 -29.49 -17.10 -10.80
N ASN A 132 -29.49 -16.18 -11.76
CA ASN A 132 -30.68 -15.72 -12.50
C ASN A 132 -30.54 -15.84 -14.03
N GLY A 133 -29.45 -16.42 -14.53
CA GLY A 133 -29.17 -16.53 -15.96
C GLY A 133 -30.04 -17.56 -16.68
N SER A 134 -29.89 -17.62 -18.01
CA SER A 134 -30.56 -18.64 -18.80
C SER A 134 -30.07 -20.04 -18.39
N TRP A 135 -30.93 -21.04 -18.53
CA TRP A 135 -30.57 -22.42 -18.20
C TRP A 135 -29.38 -22.93 -19.02
N GLU A 136 -29.26 -22.50 -20.29
CA GLU A 136 -28.12 -22.83 -21.15
C GLU A 136 -26.82 -22.21 -20.61
N ASP A 137 -26.83 -20.93 -20.24
CA ASP A 137 -25.66 -20.25 -19.68
C ASP A 137 -25.23 -20.88 -18.36
N GLN A 138 -26.18 -21.23 -17.48
CA GLN A 138 -25.89 -21.91 -16.22
C GLN A 138 -25.26 -23.29 -16.43
N LEU A 139 -25.74 -24.06 -17.42
CA LEU A 139 -25.17 -25.36 -17.79
C LEU A 139 -23.73 -25.24 -18.30
N GLN A 140 -23.42 -24.13 -18.97
CA GLN A 140 -22.08 -23.78 -19.40
C GLN A 140 -21.27 -23.04 -18.33
N MET A 141 -21.75 -22.95 -17.09
CA MET A 141 -21.08 -22.24 -15.98
C MET A 141 -20.78 -20.76 -16.29
N CYS A 142 -21.65 -20.10 -17.06
CA CYS A 142 -21.53 -18.68 -17.40
C CYS A 142 -20.15 -18.32 -17.98
N ARG A 143 -19.61 -19.16 -18.87
CA ARG A 143 -18.26 -19.04 -19.45
C ARG A 143 -17.95 -17.64 -19.99
N HIS A 144 -18.92 -16.97 -20.61
CA HIS A 144 -18.72 -15.64 -21.16
C HIS A 144 -18.45 -14.60 -20.06
N GLN A 145 -19.25 -14.62 -18.99
CA GLN A 145 -19.11 -13.74 -17.83
C GLN A 145 -17.82 -14.06 -17.06
N VAL A 146 -17.48 -15.35 -16.91
CA VAL A 146 -16.21 -15.78 -16.30
C VAL A 146 -15.02 -15.22 -17.08
N ARG A 147 -15.01 -15.33 -18.42
CA ARG A 147 -13.92 -14.78 -19.25
C ARG A 147 -13.79 -13.26 -19.12
N ARG A 148 -14.92 -12.52 -19.03
CA ARG A 148 -14.90 -11.07 -18.80
C ARG A 148 -14.28 -10.73 -17.44
N PHE A 149 -14.64 -11.46 -16.40
CA PHE A 149 -14.05 -11.33 -15.07
C PHE A 149 -12.54 -11.67 -15.07
N GLU A 150 -12.14 -12.80 -15.65
CA GLU A 150 -10.74 -13.22 -15.74
C GLU A 150 -9.88 -12.21 -16.50
N ARG A 151 -10.41 -11.66 -17.60
CA ARG A 151 -9.75 -10.61 -18.37
C ARG A 151 -9.57 -9.34 -17.55
N CYS A 152 -10.63 -8.87 -16.89
CA CYS A 152 -10.55 -7.72 -15.99
C CYS A 152 -9.49 -7.95 -14.91
N TYR A 153 -9.55 -9.07 -14.20
CA TYR A 153 -8.66 -9.36 -13.08
C TYR A 153 -7.19 -9.45 -13.53
N THR A 154 -6.94 -10.05 -14.69
CA THR A 154 -5.59 -10.17 -15.26
C THR A 154 -5.03 -8.80 -15.64
N MET A 155 -5.81 -7.98 -16.35
CA MET A 155 -5.37 -6.64 -16.74
C MET A 155 -5.19 -5.70 -15.56
N GLN A 156 -6.11 -5.70 -14.60
CA GLN A 156 -5.98 -4.90 -13.39
C GLN A 156 -4.76 -5.32 -12.57
N SER A 157 -4.50 -6.62 -12.44
CA SER A 157 -3.28 -7.10 -11.80
C SER A 157 -2.01 -6.61 -12.49
N ARG A 158 -2.01 -6.51 -13.83
CA ARG A 158 -0.88 -5.96 -14.60
C ARG A 158 -0.70 -4.47 -14.36
N PHE A 159 -1.78 -3.68 -14.44
CA PHE A 159 -1.74 -2.24 -14.21
C PHE A 159 -1.29 -1.91 -12.78
N LEU A 160 -1.86 -2.56 -11.76
CA LEU A 160 -1.47 -2.36 -10.36
C LEU A 160 0.01 -2.68 -10.12
N ARG A 161 0.54 -3.76 -10.73
CA ARG A 161 1.98 -4.08 -10.67
C ARG A 161 2.81 -3.00 -11.35
N ALA A 162 2.43 -2.60 -12.56
CA ALA A 162 3.15 -1.62 -13.36
C ALA A 162 3.20 -0.23 -12.68
N LEU A 163 2.11 0.20 -12.05
CA LEU A 163 2.01 1.45 -11.30
C LEU A 163 2.70 1.39 -9.93
N GLY A 164 3.12 0.20 -9.48
CA GLY A 164 3.82 0.02 -8.22
C GLY A 164 2.91 0.04 -7.00
N TYR A 165 1.68 -0.45 -7.12
CA TYR A 165 0.76 -0.65 -5.99
C TYR A 165 1.41 -1.52 -4.91
N GLY A 166 1.42 -1.04 -3.66
CA GLY A 166 2.05 -1.73 -2.52
C GLY A 166 3.56 -2.00 -2.68
N SER A 167 4.26 -1.28 -3.56
CA SER A 167 5.70 -1.48 -3.80
C SER A 167 6.62 -0.74 -2.82
N VAL A 168 6.12 0.31 -2.19
CA VAL A 168 6.88 1.17 -1.28
C VAL A 168 6.36 0.98 0.14
N ALA A 169 7.23 0.52 1.04
CA ALA A 169 6.91 0.37 2.45
C ALA A 169 6.62 1.74 3.09
N GLY A 170 5.59 1.82 3.93
CA GLY A 170 5.19 3.06 4.61
C GLY A 170 4.57 4.12 3.72
N ARG A 171 4.19 3.78 2.47
CA ARG A 171 3.41 4.66 1.61
C ARG A 171 2.03 4.94 2.26
N PRO A 172 1.56 6.19 2.25
CA PRO A 172 0.21 6.51 2.72
C PRO A 172 -0.87 5.78 1.91
N ALA A 173 -1.94 5.36 2.58
CA ALA A 173 -3.01 4.57 1.96
C ALA A 173 -3.69 5.31 0.81
N GLU A 174 -3.79 6.63 0.90
CA GLU A 174 -4.40 7.51 -0.10
C GLU A 174 -3.70 7.41 -1.46
N VAL A 175 -2.37 7.23 -1.47
CA VAL A 175 -1.60 7.11 -2.73
C VAL A 175 -1.82 5.74 -3.36
N ASP A 176 -1.99 4.69 -2.55
CA ASP A 176 -2.33 3.37 -3.09
C ASP A 176 -3.77 3.36 -3.63
N GLU A 177 -4.72 4.03 -2.97
CA GLU A 177 -6.08 4.24 -3.50
C GLU A 177 -6.07 5.01 -4.83
N ASP A 178 -5.29 6.09 -4.95
CA ASP A 178 -5.11 6.82 -6.21
C ASP A 178 -4.57 5.92 -7.34
N ILE A 179 -3.62 5.03 -7.01
CA ILE A 179 -3.09 4.05 -7.97
C ILE A 179 -4.17 3.05 -8.38
N GLN A 180 -4.99 2.58 -7.44
CA GLN A 180 -6.08 1.66 -7.72
C GLN A 180 -7.13 2.28 -8.65
N LEU A 181 -7.52 3.53 -8.39
CA LEU A 181 -8.42 4.30 -9.26
C LEU A 181 -7.80 4.56 -10.63
N HIS A 182 -6.49 4.84 -10.69
CA HIS A 182 -5.80 5.04 -11.95
C HIS A 182 -5.72 3.75 -12.78
N ALA A 183 -5.49 2.60 -12.13
CA ALA A 183 -5.52 1.30 -12.79
C ALA A 183 -6.89 1.02 -13.42
N ASP A 184 -7.98 1.34 -12.71
CA ASP A 184 -9.33 1.24 -13.26
C ASP A 184 -9.58 2.19 -14.44
N ALA A 185 -9.17 3.45 -14.32
CA ALA A 185 -9.28 4.40 -15.41
C ALA A 185 -8.52 3.94 -16.67
N LEU A 186 -7.34 3.32 -16.51
CA LEU A 186 -6.57 2.75 -17.63
C LEU A 186 -7.30 1.57 -18.27
N PHE A 187 -7.91 0.70 -17.47
CA PHE A 187 -8.71 -0.42 -17.97
C PHE A 187 -9.92 0.06 -18.77
N GLN A 188 -10.64 1.08 -18.29
CA GLN A 188 -11.77 1.65 -19.03
C GLN A 188 -11.34 2.28 -20.36
N ARG A 189 -10.20 2.98 -20.40
CA ARG A 189 -9.66 3.53 -21.66
C ARG A 189 -9.28 2.44 -22.66
N MET A 190 -8.71 1.34 -22.17
CA MET A 190 -8.39 0.18 -23.01
C MET A 190 -9.65 -0.40 -23.65
N LEU A 191 -10.72 -0.61 -22.87
CA LEU A 191 -12.00 -1.08 -23.40
C LEU A 191 -12.62 -0.11 -24.42
N GLN A 192 -12.52 1.21 -24.19
CA GLN A 192 -12.98 2.22 -25.14
C GLN A 192 -12.20 2.15 -26.45
N HIS A 193 -10.87 2.02 -26.35
CA HIS A 193 -10.01 1.89 -27.52
C HIS A 193 -10.33 0.63 -28.32
N GLU A 194 -10.53 -0.52 -27.69
CA GLU A 194 -10.93 -1.75 -28.38
C GLU A 194 -12.24 -1.57 -29.14
N ALA A 195 -13.24 -0.97 -28.51
CA ALA A 195 -14.52 -0.70 -29.16
C ALA A 195 -14.39 0.28 -30.34
N GLU A 196 -13.50 1.26 -30.26
CA GLU A 196 -13.18 2.16 -31.38
C GLU A 196 -12.44 1.43 -32.51
N VAL A 197 -11.52 0.53 -32.18
CA VAL A 197 -10.81 -0.31 -33.16
C VAL A 197 -11.78 -1.25 -33.88
N GLU A 198 -12.72 -1.86 -33.17
CA GLU A 198 -13.76 -2.70 -33.79
C GLU A 198 -14.61 -1.89 -34.76
N LYS A 199 -15.09 -0.71 -34.35
CA LYS A 199 -15.82 0.21 -35.24
C LYS A 199 -15.00 0.66 -36.43
N ALA A 200 -13.71 0.94 -36.23
CA ALA A 200 -12.81 1.36 -37.31
C ALA A 200 -12.60 0.24 -38.33
N LYS A 201 -12.47 -1.01 -37.85
CA LYS A 201 -12.39 -2.21 -38.71
C LYS A 201 -13.68 -2.42 -39.50
N GLU A 202 -14.84 -2.28 -38.86
CA GLU A 202 -16.15 -2.38 -39.53
C GLU A 202 -16.35 -1.28 -40.58
N ALA A 203 -15.93 -0.04 -40.27
CA ALA A 203 -16.03 1.10 -41.17
C ALA A 203 -14.91 1.17 -42.22
N GLY A 204 -13.89 0.30 -42.16
CA GLY A 204 -12.72 0.33 -43.03
C GLY A 204 -11.86 1.59 -42.87
N THR A 205 -11.88 2.22 -41.69
CA THR A 205 -11.10 3.42 -41.36
C THR A 205 -9.80 3.05 -40.64
N LEU A 206 -8.88 4.02 -40.52
CA LEU A 206 -7.58 3.79 -39.87
C LEU A 206 -7.76 3.44 -38.40
N ILE A 207 -7.05 2.40 -37.96
CA ILE A 207 -7.05 1.92 -36.57
C ILE A 207 -6.40 2.99 -35.67
N PRO A 208 -7.10 3.50 -34.64
CA PRO A 208 -6.51 4.46 -33.71
C PRO A 208 -5.39 3.80 -32.89
N SER A 209 -4.32 4.54 -32.58
CA SER A 209 -3.24 4.05 -31.72
C SER A 209 -3.58 4.23 -30.24
N PHE A 210 -3.35 3.22 -29.42
CA PHE A 210 -3.47 3.32 -27.96
C PHE A 210 -2.16 3.83 -27.34
N ASP A 211 -2.20 4.93 -26.59
CA ASP A 211 -1.12 5.31 -25.69
C ASP A 211 -1.47 4.83 -24.26
N PRO A 212 -0.83 3.76 -23.76
CA PRO A 212 -1.12 3.24 -22.44
C PRO A 212 -0.77 4.23 -21.32
N SER A 213 0.00 5.31 -21.56
CA SER A 213 0.32 6.36 -20.58
C SER A 213 0.74 5.86 -19.19
N ILE A 214 1.25 4.62 -19.09
CA ILE A 214 1.70 4.02 -17.83
C ILE A 214 2.96 4.79 -17.42
N PRO A 215 2.94 5.53 -16.29
CA PRO A 215 4.12 6.23 -15.82
C PRO A 215 5.24 5.21 -15.67
N ARG A 216 6.32 5.39 -16.45
CA ARG A 216 7.53 4.59 -16.25
C ARG A 216 7.96 4.82 -14.81
N THR A 217 8.05 3.73 -14.04
CA THR A 217 8.44 3.78 -12.63
C THR A 217 9.62 4.73 -12.47
N THR A 218 9.48 5.70 -11.57
CA THR A 218 10.47 6.75 -11.26
C THR A 218 11.70 6.20 -10.54
N ALA A 219 12.03 4.93 -10.76
CA ALA A 219 13.35 4.41 -10.45
C ALA A 219 14.36 5.21 -11.28
N THR A 220 15.18 6.01 -10.60
CA THR A 220 16.38 6.60 -11.20
C THR A 220 17.09 5.54 -12.05
N PRO A 221 17.51 5.84 -13.28
CA PRO A 221 18.05 4.85 -14.23
C PRO A 221 19.29 4.09 -13.72
N ALA A 222 19.90 4.55 -12.62
CA ALA A 222 21.02 3.91 -11.95
C ALA A 222 20.64 2.67 -11.10
N THR A 223 19.38 2.52 -10.68
CA THR A 223 18.93 1.38 -9.82
C THR A 223 17.99 0.41 -10.53
N ALA A 224 17.58 0.71 -11.77
CA ALA A 224 16.73 -0.13 -12.59
C ALA A 224 17.48 -1.40 -13.04
N VAL A 225 17.02 -2.55 -12.55
CA VAL A 225 17.62 -3.85 -12.89
C VAL A 225 17.25 -4.22 -14.32
N LYS A 226 18.27 -4.43 -15.16
CA LYS A 226 18.09 -4.91 -16.53
C LYS A 226 17.85 -6.42 -16.54
N PRO A 227 16.87 -6.92 -17.31
CA PRO A 227 16.65 -8.34 -17.46
C PRO A 227 17.83 -9.01 -18.17
N SER A 228 18.19 -10.22 -17.76
CA SER A 228 19.18 -11.05 -18.48
C SER A 228 18.65 -11.43 -19.86
N GLU A 229 19.54 -11.79 -20.80
CA GLU A 229 19.14 -12.14 -22.17
C GLU A 229 18.14 -13.29 -22.22
N GLU A 230 18.31 -14.31 -21.37
CA GLU A 230 17.39 -15.43 -21.27
C GLU A 230 16.00 -15.00 -20.78
N LEU A 231 15.96 -14.12 -19.77
CA LEU A 231 14.71 -13.57 -19.25
C LEU A 231 14.02 -12.69 -20.31
N GLN A 232 14.78 -11.94 -21.10
CA GLN A 232 14.24 -11.15 -22.20
C GLN A 232 13.62 -12.02 -23.29
N LYS A 233 14.22 -13.17 -23.62
CA LYS A 233 13.63 -14.12 -24.58
C LYS A 233 12.30 -14.66 -24.07
N GLN A 234 12.26 -15.09 -22.81
CA GLN A 234 11.02 -15.56 -22.18
C GLN A 234 9.94 -14.46 -22.12
N TRP A 235 10.33 -13.20 -21.88
CA TRP A 235 9.39 -12.08 -21.91
C TRP A 235 8.85 -11.85 -23.31
N LYS A 236 9.70 -11.86 -24.33
CA LYS A 236 9.26 -11.73 -25.74
C LYS A 236 8.26 -12.82 -26.12
N GLU A 237 8.57 -14.08 -25.82
CA GLU A 237 7.68 -15.20 -26.10
C GLU A 237 6.30 -15.04 -25.43
N LYS A 238 6.27 -14.58 -24.17
CA LYS A 238 5.01 -14.28 -23.47
C LYS A 238 4.25 -13.12 -24.07
N LEU A 239 4.95 -12.05 -24.46
CA LEU A 239 4.34 -10.87 -25.07
C LEU A 239 3.77 -11.20 -26.47
N ASP A 240 4.43 -12.07 -27.23
CA ASP A 240 3.97 -12.47 -28.57
C ASP A 240 2.65 -13.25 -28.52
N GLN A 241 2.40 -14.00 -27.43
CA GLN A 241 1.13 -14.70 -27.21
C GLN A 241 -0.02 -13.77 -26.81
N LEU A 242 0.28 -12.53 -26.42
CA LEU A 242 -0.72 -11.57 -25.97
C LEU A 242 -1.19 -10.66 -27.11
N PRO A 243 -2.45 -10.18 -27.03
CA PRO A 243 -2.97 -9.10 -27.87
C PRO A 243 -2.09 -7.84 -27.79
N GLU A 244 -2.02 -7.06 -28.88
CA GLU A 244 -1.12 -5.90 -29.00
C GLU A 244 -1.39 -4.82 -27.94
N ASP A 245 -2.66 -4.61 -27.60
CA ASP A 245 -3.16 -3.71 -26.56
C ASP A 245 -2.70 -4.13 -25.14
N GLU A 246 -2.59 -5.43 -24.87
CA GLU A 246 -2.20 -5.94 -23.54
C GLU A 246 -0.67 -6.01 -23.34
N ARG A 247 0.12 -6.05 -24.43
CA ARG A 247 1.58 -6.22 -24.38
C ARG A 247 2.29 -5.14 -23.57
N ALA A 248 1.90 -3.88 -23.74
CA ALA A 248 2.55 -2.78 -23.03
C ALA A 248 2.33 -2.87 -21.51
N ALA A 249 1.12 -3.25 -21.08
CA ALA A 249 0.79 -3.44 -19.67
C ALA A 249 1.53 -4.64 -19.07
N GLU A 250 1.60 -5.77 -19.79
CA GLU A 250 2.36 -6.94 -19.34
C GLU A 250 3.86 -6.64 -19.26
N GLU A 251 4.44 -5.97 -20.25
CA GLU A 251 5.87 -5.65 -20.23
C GLU A 251 6.22 -4.72 -19.05
N ALA A 252 5.37 -3.72 -18.78
CA ALA A 252 5.54 -2.85 -17.63
C ALA A 252 5.40 -3.61 -16.29
N ALA A 253 4.43 -4.51 -16.19
CA ALA A 253 4.24 -5.37 -15.02
C ALA A 253 5.44 -6.31 -14.79
N LEU A 254 5.96 -6.94 -15.85
CA LEU A 254 7.15 -7.81 -15.78
C LEU A 254 8.39 -7.06 -15.31
N ARG A 255 8.58 -5.82 -15.77
CA ARG A 255 9.66 -4.94 -15.28
C ARG A 255 9.50 -4.59 -13.81
N ALA A 256 8.29 -4.25 -13.38
CA ALA A 256 8.01 -3.95 -11.98
C ALA A 256 8.22 -5.17 -11.06
N ASP A 257 7.83 -6.36 -11.52
CA ASP A 257 8.07 -7.62 -10.80
C ASP A 257 9.56 -7.97 -10.72
N LEU A 258 10.34 -7.70 -11.78
CA LEU A 258 11.78 -7.90 -11.77
C LEU A 258 12.46 -6.99 -10.75
N GLN A 259 12.07 -5.70 -10.72
CA GLN A 259 12.58 -4.75 -9.74
C GLN A 259 12.24 -5.19 -8.32
N ALA A 260 10.98 -5.57 -8.06
CA ALA A 260 10.54 -6.06 -6.76
C ALA A 260 11.34 -7.28 -6.27
N LYS A 261 11.56 -8.26 -7.16
CA LYS A 261 12.38 -9.45 -6.85
C LYS A 261 13.83 -9.08 -6.58
N ALA A 262 14.38 -8.13 -7.32
CA ALA A 262 15.74 -7.66 -7.08
C ALA A 262 15.88 -6.93 -5.75
N ASP A 263 14.89 -6.15 -5.33
CA ASP A 263 14.86 -5.49 -4.02
C ASP A 263 14.83 -6.51 -2.88
N VAL A 264 13.99 -7.53 -3.00
CA VAL A 264 13.96 -8.66 -2.06
C VAL A 264 15.32 -9.36 -2.00
N ALA A 265 15.92 -9.67 -3.14
CA ALA A 265 17.23 -10.32 -3.20
C ALA A 265 18.34 -9.44 -2.57
N ARG A 266 18.31 -8.12 -2.80
CA ARG A 266 19.22 -7.17 -2.18
C ARG A 266 19.07 -7.15 -0.65
N ASN A 267 17.84 -7.13 -0.15
CA ASN A 267 17.57 -7.11 1.29
C ASN A 267 17.97 -8.43 1.97
N VAL A 268 17.67 -9.58 1.36
CA VAL A 268 18.12 -10.89 1.86
C VAL A 268 19.64 -10.97 1.89
N LYS A 269 20.32 -10.50 0.83
CA LYS A 269 21.78 -10.47 0.79
C LYS A 269 22.36 -9.62 1.92
N LYS A 270 21.82 -8.42 2.17
CA LYS A 270 22.26 -7.55 3.27
C LYS A 270 22.16 -8.26 4.64
N ILE A 271 21.07 -8.98 4.89
CA ILE A 271 20.88 -9.73 6.14
C ILE A 271 21.94 -10.85 6.27
N TRP A 272 22.22 -11.57 5.18
CA TRP A 272 23.24 -12.62 5.20
C TRP A 272 24.67 -12.10 5.35
N ASP A 273 24.98 -10.97 4.73
CA ASP A 273 26.28 -10.30 4.84
C ASP A 273 26.47 -9.79 6.28
N ALA A 274 25.47 -9.14 6.89
CA ALA A 274 25.50 -8.73 8.31
C ALA A 274 25.75 -9.92 9.25
N LYS A 275 25.04 -11.05 9.06
CA LYS A 275 25.26 -12.28 9.82
C LYS A 275 26.66 -12.87 9.63
N ARG A 276 27.28 -12.66 8.47
CA ARG A 276 28.65 -13.10 8.21
C ARG A 276 29.64 -12.19 8.95
N GLU A 277 29.45 -10.88 8.91
CA GLU A 277 30.27 -9.91 9.62
C GLU A 277 30.22 -10.14 11.14
N GLU A 278 29.04 -10.35 11.73
CA GLU A 278 28.90 -10.69 13.16
C GLU A 278 29.65 -11.98 13.54
N ARG A 279 29.63 -12.99 12.66
CA ARG A 279 30.41 -14.22 12.86
C ARG A 279 31.91 -13.95 12.80
N GLU A 280 32.36 -13.08 11.91
CA GLU A 280 33.78 -12.71 11.79
C GLU A 280 34.25 -11.89 12.98
N VAL A 281 33.43 -10.96 13.50
CA VAL A 281 33.69 -10.21 14.74
C VAL A 281 33.78 -11.17 15.94
N ARG A 282 32.81 -12.08 16.12
CA ARG A 282 32.87 -13.09 17.21
C ARG A 282 34.11 -13.97 17.14
N ARG A 283 34.60 -14.28 15.93
CA ARG A 283 35.85 -15.02 15.74
C ARG A 283 37.08 -14.18 16.11
N ALA A 284 37.11 -12.90 15.73
CA ALA A 284 38.20 -11.99 16.03
C ALA A 284 38.31 -11.72 17.55
N GLU A 285 37.18 -11.64 18.25
CA GLU A 285 37.10 -11.45 19.70
C GLU A 285 37.36 -12.74 20.51
N GLY A 286 37.59 -13.87 19.84
CA GLY A 286 37.82 -15.17 20.49
C GLY A 286 36.56 -15.81 21.07
N GLN A 287 35.37 -15.26 20.79
CA GLN A 287 34.06 -15.76 21.23
C GLN A 287 33.38 -16.63 20.15
N ALA A 288 34.16 -17.41 19.40
CA ALA A 288 33.64 -18.29 18.37
C ALA A 288 32.75 -19.40 18.99
N THR A 289 31.53 -19.56 18.49
CA THR A 289 30.64 -20.62 18.97
C THR A 289 30.99 -21.99 18.37
N PHE A 290 30.52 -23.07 18.99
CA PHE A 290 30.72 -24.44 18.50
C PHE A 290 30.21 -24.66 17.06
N SER A 291 29.15 -23.95 16.67
CA SER A 291 28.65 -23.93 15.29
C SER A 291 29.63 -23.26 14.32
N ASP A 292 30.34 -22.22 14.76
CA ASP A 292 31.27 -21.45 13.92
C ASP A 292 32.58 -22.21 13.69
N THR A 293 33.02 -23.03 14.63
CA THR A 293 34.18 -23.92 14.49
C THR A 293 33.88 -25.12 13.58
N ILE A 294 32.70 -25.72 13.69
CA ILE A 294 32.24 -26.76 12.75
C ILE A 294 32.15 -26.20 11.33
N ALA A 295 31.52 -25.04 11.14
CA ALA A 295 31.43 -24.42 9.82
C ALA A 295 32.82 -24.10 9.23
N ALA A 296 33.78 -23.68 10.06
CA ALA A 296 35.16 -23.45 9.63
C ALA A 296 35.84 -24.76 9.17
N LEU A 297 35.67 -25.86 9.91
CA LEU A 297 36.20 -27.19 9.57
C LEU A 297 35.61 -27.71 8.24
N PHE A 298 34.30 -27.56 8.02
CA PHE A 298 33.65 -27.97 6.77
C PHE A 298 34.03 -27.07 5.57
N SER A 299 34.33 -25.79 5.79
CA SER A 299 34.79 -24.89 4.72
C SER A 299 36.23 -25.15 4.29
N LYS A 300 37.06 -25.74 5.15
CA LYS A 300 38.49 -25.98 4.92
C LYS A 300 38.78 -27.35 4.27
N GLY A 301 37.74 -28.17 4.09
CA GLY A 301 37.80 -29.51 3.48
C GLY A 301 37.33 -29.59 2.02
N LYS A 302 37.17 -28.45 1.35
CA LYS A 302 36.91 -28.34 -0.10
C LYS A 302 38.00 -27.53 -0.77
#